data_AF-A0A4R5D646-F1
#
_entry.id   AF-A0A4R5D646-F1
#
_cell.length_a   1.000
_cell.length_b   1.000
_cell.length_c   1.000
_cell.angle_alpha   90.00
_cell.angle_beta   90.00
_cell.angle_gamma   90.00
#
_symmetry.space_group_name_H-M   'P 1'
#
loop_
_entity.id
_entity.type
_entity.pdbx_description
1 polymer ?
#
loop_
_entity_poly.entity_id
_entity_poly.type
_entity_poly.pdbx_seq_one_letter_code
_entity_poly.pdbx_strand_id
1 'polypeptide(L)'
;MENYRNTNWVKWENRSKIENIKYPGIYSIAVTDENIEGRQFEMINEIEYIGMTNSNGGLRSRLSQFDSTIKRIRLHHGGAHRFIGKYWNYEEVKDKLYVSICPFECGNNKSNTDDLIAMGEVAKAEYIFWIDYIKKHGRYPIFNDKNSSPKPNFISVSKEGILK
;
A
#
# COMPACT_ATOMS: atom_id res chain seq x y z
N MET A 1 -17.23 11.41 5.52
CA MET A 1 -15.94 11.09 4.89
C MET A 1 -15.76 12.09 3.76
N GLU A 2 -14.56 12.66 3.60
CA GLU A 2 -14.25 13.36 2.34
C GLU A 2 -14.47 12.38 1.19
N ASN A 3 -15.07 12.83 0.08
CA ASN A 3 -15.42 11.98 -1.06
C ASN A 3 -14.16 11.64 -1.88
N TYR A 4 -13.26 10.83 -1.31
CA TYR A 4 -12.15 10.23 -2.04
C TYR A 4 -12.67 9.12 -2.95
N ARG A 5 -12.18 9.10 -4.19
CA ARG A 5 -12.63 8.15 -5.23
C ARG A 5 -11.70 6.95 -5.27
N ASN A 6 -11.94 6.02 -4.36
CA ASN A 6 -11.27 4.73 -4.39
C ASN A 6 -11.77 3.87 -5.56
N THR A 7 -10.88 3.09 -6.15
CA THR A 7 -11.25 2.00 -7.05
C THR A 7 -11.94 0.90 -6.26
N ASN A 8 -12.71 0.06 -6.95
CA ASN A 8 -13.07 -1.25 -6.41
C ASN A 8 -11.80 -2.04 -6.02
N TRP A 9 -11.99 -3.04 -5.16
CA TRP A 9 -10.92 -3.97 -4.80
C TRP A 9 -10.47 -4.77 -6.02
N VAL A 10 -9.15 -4.87 -6.19
CA VAL A 10 -8.52 -5.59 -7.30
C VAL A 10 -7.57 -6.62 -6.72
N LYS A 11 -7.56 -7.85 -7.26
CA LYS A 11 -6.56 -8.85 -6.88
C LYS A 11 -5.15 -8.32 -7.09
N TRP A 12 -4.25 -8.61 -6.16
CA TRP A 12 -2.89 -8.09 -6.18
C TRP A 12 -2.11 -8.41 -7.46
N GLU A 13 -2.31 -9.60 -8.04
CA GLU A 13 -1.71 -9.98 -9.32
C GLU A 13 -2.12 -9.04 -10.48
N ASN A 14 -3.33 -8.47 -10.41
CA ASN A 14 -3.90 -7.58 -11.42
C ASN A 14 -3.63 -6.10 -11.16
N ARG A 15 -2.91 -5.74 -10.08
CA ARG A 15 -2.69 -4.35 -9.67
C ARG A 15 -2.11 -3.46 -10.77
N SER A 16 -1.27 -3.98 -11.67
CA SER A 16 -0.66 -3.20 -12.75
C SER A 16 -1.66 -2.73 -13.82
N LYS A 17 -2.86 -3.33 -13.85
CA LYS A 17 -3.93 -3.04 -14.82
C LYS A 17 -4.91 -1.97 -14.32
N ILE A 18 -4.77 -1.52 -13.06
CA ILE A 18 -5.69 -0.53 -12.50
C ILE A 18 -5.55 0.79 -13.26
N GLU A 19 -6.68 1.38 -13.64
CA GLU A 19 -6.73 2.68 -14.28
C GLU A 19 -6.10 3.76 -13.40
N ASN A 20 -5.47 4.77 -14.01
CA ASN A 20 -4.88 5.91 -13.30
C ASN A 20 -3.76 5.57 -12.27
N ILE A 21 -3.27 4.33 -12.24
CA ILE A 21 -2.17 3.89 -11.37
C ILE A 21 -0.84 4.64 -11.60
N LYS A 22 -0.71 5.35 -12.73
CA LYS A 22 0.47 6.19 -13.03
C LYS A 22 0.58 7.42 -12.12
N TYR A 23 -0.51 7.85 -11.50
CA TYR A 23 -0.54 9.07 -10.70
C TYR A 23 -0.15 8.84 -9.23
N PRO A 24 0.21 9.90 -8.49
CA PRO A 24 0.23 9.92 -7.03
C PRO A 24 -1.09 9.47 -6.40
N GLY A 25 -1.05 9.14 -5.11
CA GLY A 25 -2.27 8.84 -4.36
C GLY A 25 -2.09 7.89 -3.18
N ILE A 26 -3.24 7.39 -2.72
CA ILE A 26 -3.35 6.44 -1.61
C ILE A 26 -3.54 5.02 -2.15
N TYR A 27 -2.99 4.03 -1.46
CA TYR A 27 -3.28 2.62 -1.69
C TYR A 27 -3.58 1.93 -0.35
N SER A 28 -4.62 1.11 -0.35
CA SER A 28 -5.01 0.25 0.77
C SER A 28 -4.82 -1.20 0.36
N ILE A 29 -4.14 -1.99 1.19
CA ILE A 29 -3.86 -3.41 0.97
C ILE A 29 -4.62 -4.22 2.01
N ALA A 30 -5.46 -5.13 1.54
CA ALA A 30 -6.17 -6.08 2.36
C ALA A 30 -5.60 -7.49 2.20
N VAL A 31 -5.67 -8.27 3.29
CA VAL A 31 -5.33 -9.70 3.31
C VAL A 31 -6.55 -10.46 3.80
N THR A 32 -7.15 -11.29 2.96
CA THR A 32 -8.36 -12.03 3.32
C THR A 32 -8.51 -13.32 2.52
N ASP A 33 -9.14 -14.32 3.14
CA ASP A 33 -9.55 -15.57 2.47
C ASP A 33 -10.84 -15.36 1.64
N GLU A 34 -11.60 -14.30 1.90
CA GLU A 34 -12.79 -13.97 1.12
C GLU A 34 -12.44 -13.31 -0.21
N ASN A 35 -13.10 -13.73 -1.30
CA ASN A 35 -12.94 -13.03 -2.57
C ASN A 35 -13.66 -11.68 -2.56
N ILE A 36 -12.89 -10.60 -2.44
CA ILE A 36 -13.40 -9.22 -2.48
C ILE A 36 -13.19 -8.51 -3.82
N GLU A 37 -12.64 -9.17 -4.84
CA GLU A 37 -12.42 -8.56 -6.16
C GLU A 37 -13.72 -7.96 -6.74
N GLY A 38 -13.63 -6.75 -7.28
CA GLY A 38 -14.74 -6.03 -7.87
C GLY A 38 -15.70 -5.38 -6.87
N ARG A 39 -15.61 -5.70 -5.56
CA ARG A 39 -16.43 -5.03 -4.53
C ARG A 39 -16.03 -3.56 -4.41
N GLN A 40 -17.00 -2.70 -4.10
CA GLN A 40 -16.75 -1.29 -3.79
C GLN A 40 -15.80 -1.19 -2.60
N PHE A 41 -14.92 -0.18 -2.63
CA PHE A 41 -14.03 0.07 -1.51
C PHE A 41 -14.81 0.45 -0.25
N GLU A 42 -14.45 -0.21 0.84
CA GLU A 42 -14.89 0.12 2.18
C GLU A 42 -13.70 -0.03 3.14
N MET A 43 -13.75 0.66 4.27
CA MET A 43 -12.81 0.43 5.36
C MET A 43 -13.12 -0.92 6.03
N ILE A 44 -12.70 -2.03 5.42
CA ILE A 44 -12.85 -3.38 5.97
C ILE A 44 -11.76 -3.66 7.01
N ASN A 45 -11.99 -4.59 7.94
CA ASN A 45 -11.07 -4.88 9.05
C ASN A 45 -9.78 -5.58 8.56
N GLU A 46 -9.85 -6.19 7.39
CA GLU A 46 -8.81 -6.93 6.68
C GLU A 46 -7.78 -6.02 6.00
N ILE A 47 -7.99 -4.69 6.01
CA ILE A 47 -6.97 -3.73 5.57
C ILE A 47 -5.81 -3.79 6.56
N GLU A 48 -4.68 -4.29 6.10
CA GLU A 48 -3.49 -4.46 6.92
C GLU A 48 -2.49 -3.32 6.72
N TYR A 49 -2.58 -2.61 5.60
CA TYR A 49 -1.71 -1.48 5.31
C TYR A 49 -2.39 -0.43 4.44
N ILE A 50 -2.23 0.83 4.83
CA ILE A 50 -2.58 2.02 4.05
C ILE A 50 -1.32 2.83 3.86
N GLY A 51 -1.01 3.22 2.63
CA GLY A 51 0.12 4.11 2.36
C GLY A 51 -0.17 5.10 1.26
N MET A 52 0.70 6.11 1.16
CA MET A 52 0.66 7.09 0.09
C MET A 52 1.92 7.12 -0.78
N THR A 53 1.84 7.80 -1.91
CA THR A 53 2.99 8.17 -2.73
C THR A 53 2.78 9.47 -3.48
N ASN A 54 3.80 10.35 -3.43
CA ASN A 54 3.98 11.52 -4.29
C ASN A 54 5.15 11.34 -5.27
N SER A 55 5.60 10.11 -5.49
CA SER A 55 6.75 9.84 -6.37
C SER A 55 6.41 10.01 -7.85
N ASN A 56 7.39 10.35 -8.68
CA ASN A 56 7.23 10.49 -10.13
C ASN A 56 6.65 9.24 -10.83
N GLY A 57 6.91 8.04 -10.29
CA GLY A 57 6.37 6.79 -10.83
C GLY A 57 4.98 6.42 -10.28
N GLY A 58 4.36 7.32 -9.51
CA GLY A 58 3.03 7.18 -8.93
C GLY A 58 2.82 5.92 -8.09
N LEU A 59 1.55 5.54 -7.98
CA LEU A 59 1.09 4.32 -7.34
C LEU A 59 1.71 3.07 -7.99
N ARG A 60 1.93 3.07 -9.31
CA ARG A 60 2.54 1.96 -10.05
C ARG A 60 3.91 1.60 -9.51
N SER A 61 4.79 2.58 -9.40
CA SER A 61 6.15 2.37 -8.87
C SER A 61 6.11 1.96 -7.41
N ARG A 62 5.25 2.60 -6.61
CA ARG A 62 5.12 2.27 -5.18
C ARG A 62 4.64 0.84 -4.93
N LEU A 63 3.60 0.40 -5.65
CA LEU A 63 3.08 -0.97 -5.56
C LEU A 63 4.06 -2.00 -6.12
N SER A 64 4.86 -1.65 -7.13
CA SER A 64 5.95 -2.50 -7.64
C SER A 64 7.07 -2.68 -6.59
N GLN A 65 7.45 -1.60 -5.90
CA GLN A 65 8.41 -1.66 -4.80
C GLN A 65 7.88 -2.49 -3.62
N PHE A 66 6.58 -2.37 -3.31
CA PHE A 66 5.92 -3.19 -2.31
C PHE A 66 6.02 -4.68 -2.69
N ASP A 67 5.60 -5.04 -3.90
CA ASP A 67 5.66 -6.43 -4.41
C ASP A 67 7.09 -6.99 -4.40
N SER A 68 8.05 -6.21 -4.88
CA SER A 68 9.48 -6.59 -4.87
C SER A 68 10.00 -6.81 -3.45
N THR A 69 9.49 -6.07 -2.47
CA THR A 69 9.88 -6.20 -1.07
C THR A 69 9.28 -7.48 -0.47
N ILE A 70 7.98 -7.72 -0.63
CA ILE A 70 7.34 -8.94 -0.08
C ILE A 70 7.82 -10.23 -0.75
N LYS A 71 8.27 -10.17 -2.00
CA LYS A 71 8.98 -11.26 -2.69
C LYS A 71 10.44 -11.42 -2.26
N ARG A 72 10.94 -10.56 -1.37
CA ARG A 72 12.35 -10.47 -0.92
C ARG A 72 13.37 -10.22 -2.04
N ILE A 73 12.96 -9.58 -3.12
CA ILE A 73 13.86 -9.20 -4.21
C ILE A 73 14.59 -7.90 -3.86
N ARG A 74 13.92 -6.94 -3.23
CA ARG A 74 14.49 -5.62 -2.87
C ARG A 74 13.89 -5.06 -1.58
N LEU A 75 14.73 -4.75 -0.58
CA LEU A 75 14.28 -4.23 0.73
C LEU A 75 14.24 -2.70 0.79
N HIS A 76 13.43 -2.05 -0.07
CA HIS A 76 13.37 -0.58 -0.14
C HIS A 76 12.05 0.03 0.35
N HIS A 77 11.06 -0.80 0.70
CA HIS A 77 9.74 -0.32 1.10
C HIS A 77 9.48 -0.56 2.59
N GLY A 78 9.43 0.51 3.39
CA GLY A 78 9.32 0.42 4.85
C GLY A 78 8.10 -0.32 5.39
N GLY A 79 6.90 -0.08 4.83
CA GLY A 79 5.67 -0.79 5.19
C GLY A 79 5.70 -2.28 4.81
N ALA A 80 6.00 -2.58 3.54
CA ALA A 80 6.22 -3.94 3.06
C ALA A 80 7.27 -4.73 3.86
N HIS A 81 8.30 -4.08 4.41
CA HIS A 81 9.27 -4.77 5.27
C HIS A 81 8.58 -5.39 6.51
N ARG A 82 7.63 -4.68 7.12
CA ARG A 82 6.83 -5.22 8.24
C ARG A 82 5.91 -6.35 7.78
N PHE A 83 5.39 -6.23 6.55
CA PHE A 83 4.58 -7.28 5.90
C PHE A 83 5.29 -8.64 5.87
N ILE A 84 6.59 -8.65 5.56
CA ILE A 84 7.40 -9.89 5.52
C ILE A 84 7.50 -10.57 6.89
N GLY A 85 7.49 -9.81 7.98
CA GLY A 85 7.58 -10.37 9.33
C GLY A 85 6.38 -11.26 9.68
N LYS A 86 5.19 -10.91 9.18
CA LYS A 86 3.96 -11.71 9.37
C LYS A 86 3.75 -12.72 8.24
N TYR A 87 3.98 -12.30 6.99
CA TYR A 87 3.78 -13.13 5.80
C TYR A 87 5.13 -13.52 5.20
N TRP A 88 5.79 -14.46 5.86
CA TRP A 88 7.13 -14.87 5.46
C TRP A 88 7.14 -15.58 4.10
N ASN A 89 6.11 -16.36 3.78
CA ASN A 89 6.02 -17.05 2.50
C ASN A 89 5.09 -16.28 1.55
N TYR A 90 5.66 -15.65 0.52
CA TYR A 90 4.88 -14.92 -0.48
C TYR A 90 3.84 -15.81 -1.17
N GLU A 91 4.19 -17.07 -1.46
CA GLU A 91 3.30 -18.00 -2.18
C GLU A 91 2.05 -18.35 -1.37
N GLU A 92 2.10 -18.28 -0.04
CA GLU A 92 0.96 -18.56 0.84
C GLU A 92 -0.01 -17.37 0.97
N VAL A 93 0.45 -16.15 0.68
CA VAL A 93 -0.35 -14.92 0.87
C VAL A 93 -0.78 -14.27 -0.44
N LYS A 94 -0.05 -14.48 -1.55
CA LYS A 94 -0.25 -13.73 -2.80
C LYS A 94 -1.69 -13.77 -3.33
N ASP A 95 -2.38 -14.89 -3.15
CA ASP A 95 -3.75 -15.11 -3.65
C ASP A 95 -4.82 -14.52 -2.71
N LYS A 96 -4.41 -14.12 -1.51
CA LYS A 96 -5.23 -13.46 -0.47
C LYS A 96 -5.05 -11.94 -0.47
N LEU A 97 -4.17 -11.42 -1.33
CA LEU A 97 -3.86 -10.00 -1.41
C LEU A 97 -4.80 -9.27 -2.36
N TYR A 98 -5.34 -8.16 -1.85
CA TYR A 98 -6.18 -7.24 -2.61
C TYR A 98 -5.68 -5.81 -2.41
N VAL A 99 -5.90 -4.98 -3.41
CA VAL A 99 -5.55 -3.56 -3.37
C VAL A 99 -6.69 -2.71 -3.91
N SER A 100 -6.92 -1.57 -3.27
CA SER A 100 -7.70 -0.45 -3.81
C SER A 100 -6.81 0.78 -3.80
N ILE A 101 -6.90 1.60 -4.85
CA ILE A 101 -6.16 2.86 -4.94
C ILE A 101 -7.12 4.05 -4.97
N CYS A 102 -6.67 5.19 -4.46
CA CYS A 102 -7.30 6.48 -4.67
C CYS A 102 -6.28 7.38 -5.38
N PRO A 103 -6.30 7.44 -6.73
CA PRO A 103 -5.37 8.24 -7.50
C PRO A 103 -5.74 9.71 -7.45
N PHE A 104 -4.72 10.57 -7.44
CA PHE A 104 -4.86 12.02 -7.53
C PHE A 104 -4.20 12.44 -8.84
N GLU A 105 -5.02 12.82 -9.82
CA GLU A 105 -4.52 13.20 -11.14
C GLU A 105 -3.72 14.50 -11.03
N CYS A 106 -2.40 14.37 -11.02
CA CYS A 106 -1.48 15.48 -11.08
C CYS A 106 -0.19 15.08 -11.80
N GLY A 107 0.53 16.08 -12.29
CA GLY A 107 1.87 15.92 -12.81
C GLY A 107 2.88 15.70 -11.69
N ASN A 108 4.14 15.54 -12.09
CA ASN A 108 5.27 15.42 -11.18
C ASN A 108 6.16 16.67 -11.21
N ASN A 109 5.62 17.80 -11.70
CA ASN A 109 6.38 19.02 -11.85
C ASN A 109 6.34 19.84 -10.56
N LYS A 110 7.43 19.77 -9.79
CA LYS A 110 7.58 20.52 -8.54
C LYS A 110 7.66 22.05 -8.72
N SER A 111 7.74 22.55 -9.97
CA SER A 111 7.63 23.97 -10.27
C SER A 111 6.20 24.39 -10.65
N ASN A 112 5.25 23.44 -10.73
CA ASN A 112 3.84 23.72 -10.97
C ASN A 112 3.08 23.76 -9.64
N THR A 113 2.42 24.88 -9.35
CA THR A 113 1.65 25.08 -8.12
C THR A 113 0.49 24.08 -7.96
N ASP A 114 -0.20 23.73 -9.05
CA ASP A 114 -1.32 22.79 -9.01
C ASP A 114 -0.85 21.38 -8.63
N ASP A 115 0.32 20.95 -9.14
CA ASP A 115 0.94 19.68 -8.79
C ASP A 115 1.33 19.66 -7.29
N LEU A 116 1.86 20.77 -6.76
CA LEU A 116 2.20 20.89 -5.34
C LEU A 116 0.96 20.84 -4.44
N ILE A 117 -0.13 21.50 -4.84
CA ILE A 117 -1.42 21.45 -4.13
C ILE A 117 -1.92 20.00 -4.10
N ALA A 118 -1.96 19.33 -5.26
CA ALA A 118 -2.41 17.94 -5.34
C ALA A 118 -1.54 17.00 -4.48
N MET A 119 -0.21 17.17 -4.47
CA MET A 119 0.68 16.40 -3.60
C MET A 119 0.43 16.66 -2.11
N GLY A 120 0.07 17.89 -1.75
CA GLY A 120 -0.39 18.25 -0.39
C GLY A 120 -1.67 17.53 -0.02
N GLU A 121 -2.64 17.47 -0.94
CA GLU A 121 -3.90 16.74 -0.74
C GLU A 121 -3.67 15.22 -0.61
N VAL A 122 -2.72 14.64 -1.35
CA VAL A 122 -2.32 13.22 -1.16
C VAL A 122 -1.77 13.00 0.26
N ALA A 123 -0.91 13.90 0.74
CA ALA A 123 -0.35 13.76 2.09
C ALA A 123 -1.44 13.91 3.17
N LYS A 124 -2.37 14.85 3.00
CA LYS A 124 -3.55 15.01 3.87
C LYS A 124 -4.43 13.76 3.84
N ALA A 125 -4.71 13.22 2.65
CA ALA A 125 -5.56 12.04 2.47
C ALA A 125 -5.03 10.81 3.21
N GLU A 126 -3.71 10.63 3.34
CA GLU A 126 -3.13 9.51 4.11
C GLU A 126 -3.60 9.54 5.57
N TYR A 127 -3.56 10.72 6.21
CA TYR A 127 -4.04 10.89 7.58
C TYR A 127 -5.55 10.69 7.69
N ILE A 128 -6.32 11.17 6.71
CA ILE A 128 -7.78 10.97 6.70
C ILE A 128 -8.13 9.48 6.60
N PHE A 129 -7.45 8.72 5.74
CA PHE A 129 -7.65 7.27 5.64
C PHE A 129 -7.32 6.55 6.95
N TRP A 130 -6.25 6.94 7.64
CA TRP A 130 -5.95 6.38 8.97
C TRP A 130 -7.02 6.73 10.00
N ILE A 131 -7.49 7.98 10.02
CA ILE A 131 -8.56 8.41 10.93
C ILE A 131 -9.84 7.62 10.66
N ASP A 132 -10.24 7.47 9.41
CA ASP A 132 -11.46 6.73 9.03
C ASP A 132 -11.35 5.25 9.42
N TYR A 133 -10.19 4.64 9.21
CA TYR A 133 -9.93 3.28 9.66
C TYR A 133 -9.98 3.15 11.19
N ILE A 134 -9.32 4.06 11.92
CA ILE A 134 -9.31 4.07 13.40
C ILE A 134 -10.70 4.30 13.97
N LYS A 135 -11.48 5.22 13.40
CA LYS A 135 -12.86 5.49 13.85
C LYS A 135 -13.74 4.26 13.70
N LYS A 136 -13.54 3.46 12.65
CA LYS A 136 -14.34 2.25 12.39
C LYS A 136 -13.88 1.04 13.20
N HIS A 137 -12.57 0.88 13.41
CA HIS A 137 -12.00 -0.37 13.95
C HIS A 137 -11.28 -0.22 15.30
N GLY A 138 -11.15 1.00 15.82
CA GLY A 138 -10.52 1.28 17.11
C GLY A 138 -9.00 1.12 17.15
N ARG A 139 -8.34 0.89 16.01
CA ARG A 139 -6.90 0.65 15.89
C ARG A 139 -6.37 1.10 14.53
N TYR A 140 -5.05 1.21 14.39
CA TYR A 140 -4.41 1.33 13.06
C TYR A 140 -4.48 -0.01 12.30
N PRO A 141 -4.34 0.02 10.96
CA PRO A 141 -3.93 -1.16 10.21
C PRO A 141 -2.61 -1.69 10.77
N ILE A 142 -2.47 -3.01 10.83
CA ILE A 142 -1.37 -3.66 11.58
C ILE A 142 0.02 -3.18 11.12
N PHE A 143 0.24 -2.97 9.83
CA PHE A 143 1.54 -2.52 9.31
C PHE A 143 1.75 -1.00 9.32
N ASN A 144 0.72 -0.22 9.66
CA ASN A 144 0.84 1.20 9.98
C ASN A 144 1.20 1.43 11.45
N ASP A 145 0.87 0.48 12.33
CA ASP A 145 1.34 0.48 13.71
C ASP A 145 2.76 -0.08 13.83
N LYS A 146 3.71 0.85 13.98
CA LYS A 146 5.14 0.51 14.05
C LYS A 146 5.53 -0.24 15.32
N ASN A 147 4.73 -0.12 16.39
CA ASN A 147 4.99 -0.72 17.69
C ASN A 147 4.52 -2.17 17.71
N SER A 148 3.33 -2.45 17.17
CA SER A 148 2.79 -3.83 17.13
C SER A 148 3.37 -4.67 15.99
N SER A 149 3.95 -4.05 14.95
CA SER A 149 4.53 -4.77 13.80
C SER A 149 5.99 -4.38 13.54
N PRO A 150 6.97 -4.68 14.42
CA PRO A 150 8.38 -4.34 14.22
C PRO A 150 8.92 -4.87 12.88
N LYS A 151 9.88 -4.16 12.28
CA LYS A 151 10.56 -4.68 11.09
C LYS A 151 11.38 -5.90 11.49
N PRO A 152 11.31 -7.02 10.75
CA PRO A 152 12.20 -8.14 10.99
C PRO A 152 13.67 -7.71 10.81
N ASN A 153 14.54 -8.19 11.69
CA ASN A 153 15.98 -8.00 11.54
C ASN A 153 16.51 -9.01 10.52
N PHE A 154 16.53 -8.64 9.24
CA PHE A 154 17.36 -9.34 8.27
C PHE A 154 18.81 -8.94 8.52
N ILE A 155 19.61 -9.81 9.11
CA ILE A 155 21.07 -9.66 9.04
C ILE A 155 21.40 -9.61 7.55
N SER A 156 22.10 -8.56 7.11
CA SER A 156 22.42 -8.29 5.71
C SER A 156 22.95 -9.56 5.03
N VAL A 157 22.15 -10.13 4.13
CA VAL A 157 22.55 -11.29 3.34
C VAL A 157 23.49 -10.77 2.25
N SER A 158 24.75 -11.20 2.28
CA SER A 158 25.67 -11.09 1.15
C SER A 158 25.06 -11.80 -0.07
N LYS A 159 25.61 -11.60 -1.26
CA LYS A 159 25.06 -12.05 -2.56
C LYS A 159 24.82 -13.57 -2.72
N GLU A 160 24.94 -14.37 -1.68
CA GLU A 160 24.84 -15.83 -1.72
C GLU A 160 23.82 -16.29 -0.68
N GLY A 161 22.64 -16.68 -1.16
CA GLY A 161 21.70 -17.65 -0.55
C GLY A 161 21.48 -17.62 0.97
N ILE A 162 20.24 -17.31 1.37
CA ILE A 162 19.73 -17.38 2.74
C ILE A 162 20.04 -18.74 3.40
N LEU A 163 20.64 -18.71 4.60
CA LEU A 163 20.60 -19.80 5.59
C LEU A 163 19.62 -19.41 6.72
N LYS A 164 18.93 -20.44 7.22
CA LYS A 164 17.76 -20.43 8.10
C LYS A 164 17.87 -19.57 9.36
#